data_AF-A0A161QXF9-F1
#
_entry.id   AF-A0A161QXF9-F1
#
_cell.length_a   1.000
_cell.length_b   1.000
_cell.length_c   1.000
_cell.angle_alpha   90.00
_cell.angle_beta   90.00
_cell.angle_gamma   90.00
#
_symmetry.space_group_name_H-M   'P 1'
#
loop_
_entity.id
_entity.type
_entity.pdbx_description
1 polymer ?
#
loop_
_entity_poly.entity_id
_entity_poly.type
_entity_poly.pdbx_seq_one_letter_code
_entity_poly.pdbx_strand_id
1 'polypeptide(L)'
;MTDVRTNTLARLRGGIERIEAHADTARLDRVALGHAEADATLQGGLVRGTLHEVFALETRQVGAATGFVAGIAQRLTAGRPLLWIRQDFVAREAGALAMSGLAELGLDPRRIVLVQAADAEMALRVGADALACDALGAVVLDLWGEVRQFDLVASRKYTLAAQTSGVSCVMLRTSALPAISTAETRWVVQAARSPPSAPWEAWGAPILDTQLIRNRHGQTGRWIMEWKCDECLFRETAHSQPVAAAPADRPHQAPALLELRGTRRGQRSA
;
A
#
# COMPACT_ATOMS: atom_id res chain seq x y z
N MET A 1 -7.78 58.83 8.47
CA MET A 1 -8.16 57.66 7.65
C MET A 1 -6.97 56.86 7.11
N THR A 2 -5.78 57.45 6.99
CA THR A 2 -4.57 56.80 6.46
C THR A 2 -3.96 55.77 7.41
N ASP A 3 -4.00 56.02 8.71
CA ASP A 3 -3.37 55.16 9.75
C ASP A 3 -3.99 53.76 9.87
N VAL A 4 -5.32 53.67 9.76
CA VAL A 4 -6.06 52.41 9.88
C VAL A 4 -5.75 51.48 8.69
N ARG A 5 -5.56 52.06 7.49
CA ARG A 5 -5.14 51.32 6.30
C ARG A 5 -3.72 50.80 6.44
N THR A 6 -2.80 51.62 6.93
CA THR A 6 -1.39 51.22 7.15
C THR A 6 -1.28 50.09 8.17
N ASN A 7 -2.05 50.16 9.26
CA ASN A 7 -2.07 49.12 10.31
C ASN A 7 -2.67 47.80 9.79
N THR A 8 -3.75 47.86 9.01
CA THR A 8 -4.35 46.67 8.37
C THR A 8 -3.38 45.99 7.41
N LEU A 9 -2.65 46.78 6.62
CA LEU A 9 -1.69 46.27 5.63
C LEU A 9 -0.46 45.65 6.30
N ALA A 10 0.03 46.23 7.39
CA ALA A 10 1.10 45.64 8.21
C ALA A 10 0.67 44.31 8.84
N ARG A 11 -0.58 44.21 9.33
CA ARG A 11 -1.13 42.98 9.93
C ARG A 11 -1.32 41.86 8.90
N LEU A 12 -1.73 42.22 7.68
CA LEU A 12 -1.86 41.28 6.57
C LEU A 12 -0.50 40.81 6.06
N ARG A 13 0.49 41.71 5.91
CA ARG A 13 1.88 41.35 5.56
C ARG A 13 2.50 40.42 6.59
N GLY A 14 2.40 40.75 7.89
CA GLY A 14 2.87 39.84 8.94
C GLY A 14 2.08 38.54 9.02
N GLY A 15 0.86 38.48 8.49
CA GLY A 15 0.08 37.25 8.32
C GLY A 15 0.61 36.39 7.16
N ILE A 16 0.89 37.02 6.03
CA ILE A 16 1.47 36.39 4.83
C ILE A 16 2.88 35.89 5.14
N GLU A 17 3.76 36.73 5.70
CA GLU A 17 5.13 36.38 6.08
C GLU A 17 5.17 35.20 7.07
N ARG A 18 4.18 35.06 7.95
CA ARG A 18 4.10 33.91 8.89
C ARG A 18 3.67 32.62 8.19
N ILE A 19 2.79 32.72 7.18
CA ILE A 19 2.35 31.60 6.35
C ILE A 19 3.48 31.18 5.40
N GLU A 20 4.16 32.15 4.79
CA GLU A 20 5.31 31.96 3.89
C GLU A 20 6.53 31.45 4.66
N ALA A 21 6.84 31.97 5.84
CA ALA A 21 7.90 31.41 6.70
C ALA A 21 7.58 29.98 7.15
N HIS A 22 6.31 29.62 7.38
CA HIS A 22 5.93 28.21 7.59
C HIS A 22 6.10 27.34 6.34
N ALA A 23 5.97 27.91 5.15
CA ALA A 23 6.14 27.22 3.88
C ALA A 23 7.62 27.07 3.48
N ASP A 24 8.48 28.04 3.79
CA ASP A 24 9.89 28.07 3.39
C ASP A 24 10.84 27.38 4.40
N THR A 25 10.45 27.19 5.67
CA THR A 25 11.35 26.62 6.70
C THR A 25 11.14 25.12 6.96
N ALA A 26 10.09 24.49 6.42
CA ALA A 26 9.83 23.06 6.61
C ALA A 26 10.16 22.27 5.34
N ARG A 27 11.42 21.84 5.19
CA ARG A 27 11.70 20.68 4.34
C ARG A 27 10.86 19.54 4.90
N LEU A 28 9.77 19.21 4.21
CA LEU A 28 8.85 18.14 4.59
C LEU A 28 9.67 16.89 4.93
N ASP A 29 9.43 16.31 6.11
CA ASP A 29 10.09 15.07 6.50
C ASP A 29 9.57 13.95 5.61
N ARG A 30 10.43 13.49 4.70
CA ARG A 30 10.11 12.48 3.70
C ARG A 30 10.83 11.19 3.99
N VAL A 31 10.16 10.08 3.71
CA VAL A 31 10.76 8.74 3.72
C VAL A 31 10.60 8.07 2.37
N ALA A 32 11.74 7.69 1.79
CA ALA A 32 11.79 6.92 0.56
C ALA A 32 11.09 5.57 0.72
N LEU A 33 10.29 5.19 -0.28
CA LEU A 33 9.69 3.87 -0.43
C LEU A 33 10.74 2.79 -0.76
N GLY A 34 11.82 3.18 -1.45
CA GLY A 34 12.87 2.30 -1.96
C GLY A 34 12.82 2.08 -3.48
N HIS A 35 11.74 2.50 -4.14
CA HIS A 35 11.56 2.40 -5.58
C HIS A 35 11.89 3.74 -6.23
N ALA A 36 12.97 3.81 -7.02
CA ALA A 36 13.59 5.08 -7.40
C ALA A 36 12.64 6.01 -8.16
N GLU A 37 11.89 5.50 -9.15
CA GLU A 37 10.95 6.32 -9.93
C GLU A 37 9.76 6.84 -9.11
N ALA A 38 9.22 6.00 -8.22
CA ALA A 38 8.13 6.37 -7.33
C ALA A 38 8.61 7.43 -6.32
N ASP A 39 9.79 7.24 -5.75
CA ASP A 39 10.41 8.22 -4.86
C ASP A 39 10.70 9.54 -5.57
N ALA A 40 11.19 9.52 -6.81
CA ALA A 40 11.36 10.73 -7.62
C ALA A 40 10.02 11.45 -7.86
N THR A 41 8.96 10.72 -8.19
CA THR A 41 7.60 11.26 -8.37
C THR A 41 7.05 11.88 -7.09
N LEU A 42 7.40 11.30 -5.93
CA LEU A 42 7.08 11.80 -4.60
C LEU A 42 8.10 12.82 -4.05
N GLN A 43 9.06 13.28 -4.86
CA GLN A 43 10.10 14.24 -4.47
C GLN A 43 10.93 13.79 -3.26
N GLY A 44 11.28 12.50 -3.22
CA GLY A 44 12.06 11.86 -2.16
C GLY A 44 11.25 10.92 -1.25
N GLY A 45 9.98 10.68 -1.55
CA GLY A 45 9.14 9.69 -0.86
C GLY A 45 7.94 10.27 -0.10
N LEU A 46 7.35 9.46 0.77
CA LEU A 46 6.13 9.80 1.51
C LEU A 46 6.41 10.84 2.60
N VAL A 47 5.51 11.81 2.76
CA VAL A 47 5.60 12.84 3.80
C VAL A 47 5.09 12.31 5.14
N ARG A 48 5.91 12.34 6.18
CA ARG A 48 5.51 11.98 7.55
C ARG A 48 4.53 12.99 8.15
N GLY A 49 3.74 12.57 9.13
CA GLY A 49 2.75 13.43 9.79
C GLY A 49 1.61 13.86 8.85
N THR A 50 1.27 13.03 7.86
CA THR A 50 0.18 13.31 6.91
C THR A 50 -0.75 12.11 6.73
N LEU A 51 -1.87 12.35 6.04
CA LEU A 51 -2.86 11.32 5.71
C LEU A 51 -2.57 10.74 4.32
N HIS A 52 -2.31 9.44 4.25
CA HIS A 52 -2.23 8.67 3.01
C HIS A 52 -3.44 7.73 2.92
N GLU A 53 -4.06 7.63 1.75
CA GLU A 53 -5.13 6.66 1.51
C GLU A 53 -4.67 5.58 0.53
N VAL A 54 -5.09 4.35 0.78
CA VAL A 54 -4.84 3.18 -0.07
C VAL A 54 -6.18 2.51 -0.33
N PHE A 55 -6.47 2.22 -1.59
CA PHE A 55 -7.73 1.63 -2.03
C PHE A 55 -7.49 0.23 -2.59
N ALA A 56 -8.22 -0.75 -2.06
CA ALA A 56 -8.46 -2.05 -2.68
C ALA A 56 -9.85 -2.01 -3.31
N LEU A 57 -9.94 -1.82 -4.63
CA LEU A 57 -11.24 -1.63 -5.30
C LEU A 57 -12.13 -2.88 -5.24
N GLU A 58 -11.52 -4.06 -5.10
CA GLU A 58 -12.21 -5.35 -5.02
C GLU A 58 -11.69 -6.14 -3.82
N THR A 59 -12.55 -6.95 -3.19
CA THR A 59 -12.18 -7.79 -2.03
C THR A 59 -10.97 -8.69 -2.28
N ARG A 60 -10.83 -9.23 -3.50
CA ARG A 60 -9.68 -10.07 -3.88
C ARG A 60 -8.32 -9.35 -3.80
N GLN A 61 -8.32 -8.02 -3.80
CA GLN A 61 -7.10 -7.20 -3.72
C GLN A 61 -6.72 -6.80 -2.30
N VAL A 62 -7.52 -7.16 -1.29
CA VAL A 62 -7.28 -6.77 0.10
C VAL A 62 -5.91 -7.23 0.58
N GLY A 63 -5.51 -8.46 0.31
CA GLY A 63 -4.19 -8.96 0.72
C GLY A 63 -3.03 -8.11 0.17
N ALA A 64 -3.09 -7.73 -1.11
CA ALA A 64 -2.08 -6.88 -1.75
C ALA A 64 -2.08 -5.46 -1.16
N ALA A 65 -3.25 -4.86 -0.96
CA ALA A 65 -3.35 -3.53 -0.38
C ALA A 65 -2.94 -3.49 1.10
N THR A 66 -3.30 -4.52 1.88
CA THR A 66 -2.83 -4.70 3.26
C THR A 66 -1.30 -4.83 3.31
N GLY A 67 -0.70 -5.61 2.42
CA GLY A 67 0.76 -5.73 2.30
C GLY A 67 1.43 -4.40 1.95
N PHE A 68 0.87 -3.65 0.99
CA PHE A 68 1.34 -2.31 0.66
C PHE A 68 1.25 -1.35 1.85
N VAL A 69 0.10 -1.35 2.56
CA VAL A 69 -0.15 -0.53 3.75
C VAL A 69 0.84 -0.88 4.86
N ALA A 70 1.09 -2.16 5.11
CA ALA A 70 2.10 -2.61 6.07
C ALA A 70 3.50 -2.11 5.69
N GLY A 71 3.86 -2.21 4.41
CA GLY A 71 5.14 -1.72 3.90
C GLY A 71 5.30 -0.21 4.09
N ILE A 72 4.34 0.60 3.64
CA ILE A 72 4.44 2.06 3.82
C ILE A 72 4.35 2.49 5.29
N ALA A 73 3.52 1.81 6.11
CA ALA A 73 3.45 2.08 7.54
C ALA A 73 4.80 1.79 8.22
N GLN A 74 5.46 0.69 7.87
CA GLN A 74 6.80 0.36 8.37
C GLN A 74 7.81 1.47 8.03
N ARG A 75 7.78 2.03 6.82
CA ARG A 75 8.63 3.18 6.43
C ARG A 75 8.31 4.44 7.24
N LEU A 76 7.03 4.73 7.43
CA LEU A 76 6.56 5.93 8.11
C LEU A 76 6.85 5.91 9.61
N THR A 77 6.76 4.75 10.27
CA THR A 77 6.92 4.65 11.73
C THR A 77 8.26 5.11 12.27
N ALA A 78 9.33 5.06 11.46
CA ALA A 78 10.71 5.32 11.90
C ALA A 78 11.09 4.53 13.17
N GLY A 79 10.60 3.30 13.29
CA GLY A 79 10.82 2.42 14.43
C GLY A 79 9.90 2.68 15.64
N ARG A 80 9.03 3.69 15.62
CA ARG A 80 8.04 3.89 16.69
C ARG A 80 6.87 2.89 16.56
N PRO A 81 6.08 2.66 17.62
CA PRO A 81 4.96 1.72 17.56
C PRO A 81 3.92 2.08 16.48
N LEU A 82 3.30 1.06 15.90
CA LEU A 82 2.22 1.12 14.93
C LEU A 82 0.91 0.72 15.59
N LEU A 83 -0.12 1.56 15.47
CA LEU A 83 -1.48 1.18 15.84
C LEU A 83 -2.24 0.78 14.57
N TRP A 84 -2.75 -0.44 14.51
CA TRP A 84 -3.60 -0.92 13.41
C TRP A 84 -5.04 -1.05 13.90
N ILE A 85 -5.92 -0.17 13.44
CA ILE A 85 -7.34 -0.16 13.78
C ILE A 85 -8.09 -0.80 12.63
N ARG A 86 -8.79 -1.89 12.89
CA ARG A 86 -9.49 -2.66 11.86
C ARG A 86 -10.97 -2.75 12.18
N GLN A 87 -11.80 -2.37 11.22
CA GLN A 87 -13.22 -2.62 11.30
C GLN A 87 -13.49 -4.13 11.23
N ASP A 88 -14.29 -4.63 12.15
CA ASP A 88 -14.65 -6.05 12.29
C ASP A 88 -15.19 -6.68 11.00
N PHE A 89 -15.93 -5.91 10.19
CA PHE A 89 -16.47 -6.38 8.92
C PHE A 89 -15.37 -6.77 7.92
N VAL A 90 -14.24 -6.04 7.89
CA VAL A 90 -13.10 -6.39 7.03
C VAL A 90 -12.53 -7.75 7.44
N ALA A 91 -12.43 -8.02 8.75
CA ALA A 91 -11.90 -9.29 9.24
C ALA A 91 -12.80 -10.49 8.88
N ARG A 92 -14.12 -10.29 8.82
CA ARG A 92 -15.09 -11.33 8.43
C ARG A 92 -15.02 -11.64 6.93
N GLU A 93 -14.92 -10.62 6.09
CA GLU A 93 -14.98 -10.80 4.62
C GLU A 93 -13.63 -11.10 3.97
N ALA A 94 -12.54 -10.54 4.51
CA ALA A 94 -11.20 -10.66 3.94
C ALA A 94 -10.20 -11.43 4.83
N GLY A 95 -10.69 -12.05 5.91
CA GLY A 95 -9.89 -12.83 6.86
C GLY A 95 -9.15 -11.98 7.88
N ALA A 96 -8.61 -12.62 8.92
CA ALA A 96 -7.88 -11.96 10.01
C ALA A 96 -6.44 -11.57 9.60
N LEU A 97 -5.89 -10.54 10.26
CA LEU A 97 -4.47 -10.22 10.13
C LEU A 97 -3.66 -11.25 10.91
N ALA A 98 -2.77 -11.96 10.21
CA ALA A 98 -1.83 -12.88 10.84
C ALA A 98 -0.57 -12.12 11.26
N MET A 99 -0.27 -12.09 12.57
CA MET A 99 0.97 -11.48 13.07
C MET A 99 2.21 -12.19 12.52
N SER A 100 2.11 -13.49 12.23
CA SER A 100 3.17 -14.23 11.52
C SER A 100 3.37 -13.69 10.10
N GLY A 101 2.31 -13.37 9.37
CA GLY A 101 2.42 -12.78 8.03
C GLY A 101 3.02 -11.37 8.06
N LEU A 102 2.70 -10.56 9.08
CA LEU A 102 3.37 -9.26 9.27
C LEU A 102 4.86 -9.42 9.60
N ALA A 103 5.22 -10.46 10.38
CA ALA A 103 6.62 -10.80 10.65
C ALA A 103 7.35 -11.27 9.38
N GLU A 104 6.71 -12.07 8.54
CA GLU A 104 7.23 -12.49 7.23
C GLU A 104 7.42 -11.31 6.27
N LEU A 105 6.64 -10.23 6.43
CA LEU A 105 6.84 -8.97 5.71
C LEU A 105 7.94 -8.08 6.31
N GLY A 106 8.60 -8.51 7.39
CA GLY A 106 9.71 -7.78 8.03
C GLY A 106 9.28 -6.81 9.14
N LEU A 107 7.99 -6.75 9.50
CA LEU A 107 7.54 -5.93 10.62
C LEU A 107 7.77 -6.67 11.95
N ASP A 108 8.08 -5.95 13.02
CA ASP A 108 8.19 -6.51 14.38
C ASP A 108 6.81 -6.53 15.05
N PRO A 109 6.17 -7.71 15.27
CA PRO A 109 4.85 -7.78 15.87
C PRO A 109 4.78 -7.19 17.28
N ARG A 110 5.91 -7.09 18.00
CA ARG A 110 5.97 -6.46 19.33
C ARG A 110 5.75 -4.96 19.30
N ARG A 111 5.87 -4.33 18.13
CA ARG A 111 5.65 -2.89 17.93
C ARG A 111 4.27 -2.60 17.34
N ILE A 112 3.43 -3.61 17.16
CA ILE A 112 2.11 -3.47 16.56
C ILE A 112 1.05 -3.68 17.63
N VAL A 113 0.16 -2.71 17.78
CA VAL A 113 -1.07 -2.85 18.56
C VAL A 113 -2.23 -2.97 17.59
N LEU A 114 -2.95 -4.10 17.64
CA LEU A 114 -4.15 -4.31 16.83
C LEU A 114 -5.39 -3.93 17.66
N VAL A 115 -6.21 -3.04 17.12
CA VAL A 115 -7.53 -2.69 17.68
C VAL A 115 -8.61 -3.18 16.74
N GLN A 116 -9.52 -3.98 17.27
CA GLN A 116 -10.75 -4.37 16.58
C GLN A 116 -11.85 -3.35 16.92
N ALA A 117 -12.41 -2.74 15.88
CA ALA A 117 -13.48 -1.77 16.00
C ALA A 117 -14.78 -2.38 15.44
N ALA A 118 -15.85 -2.30 16.22
CA ALA A 118 -17.14 -2.90 15.84
C ALA A 118 -17.68 -2.35 14.51
N ASP A 119 -17.43 -1.08 14.22
CA ASP A 119 -17.86 -0.39 13.02
C ASP A 119 -16.88 0.73 12.60
N ALA A 120 -17.16 1.36 11.47
CA ALA A 120 -16.34 2.43 10.93
C ALA A 120 -16.37 3.71 11.78
N GLU A 121 -17.44 3.98 12.52
CA GLU A 121 -17.53 5.16 13.39
C GLU A 121 -16.60 5.01 14.60
N MET A 122 -16.61 3.84 15.24
CA MET A 122 -15.67 3.50 16.31
C MET A 122 -14.24 3.53 15.79
N ALA A 123 -13.97 2.97 14.60
CA ALA A 123 -12.63 3.01 14.01
C ALA A 123 -12.14 4.45 13.80
N LEU A 124 -13.00 5.33 13.27
CA LEU A 124 -12.70 6.74 13.06
C LEU A 124 -12.50 7.52 14.38
N ARG A 125 -13.25 7.18 15.44
CA ARG A 125 -13.05 7.80 16.76
C ARG A 125 -11.70 7.39 17.36
N VAL A 126 -11.42 6.08 17.40
CA VAL A 126 -10.15 5.56 17.92
C VAL A 126 -8.96 6.09 17.11
N GLY A 127 -9.10 6.21 15.79
CA GLY A 127 -8.05 6.77 14.94
C GLY A 127 -7.75 8.24 15.23
N ALA A 128 -8.77 9.04 15.52
CA ALA A 128 -8.58 10.43 15.91
C ALA A 128 -7.86 10.55 17.27
N ASP A 129 -8.26 9.74 18.26
CA ASP A 129 -7.61 9.69 19.56
C ASP A 129 -6.15 9.22 19.45
N ALA A 130 -5.90 8.20 18.61
CA ALA A 130 -4.57 7.68 18.36
C ALA A 130 -3.65 8.70 17.70
N LEU A 131 -4.16 9.52 16.77
CA LEU A 131 -3.39 10.59 16.16
C LEU A 131 -3.01 11.70 17.15
N ALA A 132 -3.64 11.79 18.32
CA ALA A 132 -3.21 12.68 19.39
C ALA A 132 -2.07 12.11 20.25
N CYS A 133 -1.71 10.82 20.07
CA CYS A 133 -0.64 10.15 20.81
C CYS A 133 0.68 10.23 20.05
N ASP A 134 1.52 11.21 20.39
CA ASP A 134 2.84 11.45 19.80
C ASP A 134 3.92 10.42 20.18
N ALA A 135 3.55 9.30 20.81
CA ALA A 135 4.43 8.13 20.95
C ALA A 135 4.37 7.20 19.72
N LEU A 136 3.24 7.17 18.99
CA LEU A 136 3.03 6.32 17.82
C LEU A 136 3.77 6.83 16.59
N GLY A 137 4.35 5.97 15.77
CA GLY A 137 4.95 6.38 14.50
C GLY A 137 3.93 6.53 13.38
N ALA A 138 2.92 5.65 13.38
CA ALA A 138 1.82 5.70 12.43
C ALA A 138 0.56 5.04 13.01
N VAL A 139 -0.58 5.41 12.44
CA VAL A 139 -1.89 4.81 12.66
C VAL A 139 -2.41 4.30 11.33
N VAL A 140 -2.79 3.02 11.27
CA VAL A 140 -3.50 2.44 10.14
C VAL A 140 -4.98 2.31 10.47
N LEU A 141 -5.86 2.78 9.58
CA LEU A 141 -7.29 2.50 9.64
C LEU A 141 -7.66 1.59 8.47
N ASP A 142 -8.14 0.39 8.76
CA ASP A 142 -8.63 -0.57 7.78
C ASP A 142 -10.16 -0.62 7.80
N LEU A 143 -10.77 0.00 6.79
CA LEU A 143 -12.19 0.31 6.69
C LEU A 143 -12.82 -0.37 5.48
N TRP A 144 -14.04 -0.89 5.66
CA TRP A 144 -14.81 -1.52 4.60
C TRP A 144 -15.82 -0.56 3.96
N GLY A 145 -15.88 -0.58 2.64
CA GLY A 145 -16.91 0.07 1.84
C GLY A 145 -16.91 1.59 1.95
N GLU A 146 -18.02 2.17 1.53
CA GLU A 146 -18.24 3.61 1.62
C GLU A 146 -18.54 4.05 3.05
N VAL A 147 -17.54 4.57 3.75
CA VAL A 147 -17.70 5.17 5.07
C VAL A 147 -18.15 6.63 4.94
N ARG A 148 -19.48 6.85 4.99
CA ARG A 148 -20.10 8.18 4.88
C ARG A 148 -19.63 9.16 5.96
N GLN A 149 -19.24 8.65 7.12
CA GLN A 149 -18.73 9.42 8.25
C GLN A 149 -17.35 10.02 7.97
N PHE A 150 -16.61 9.50 6.98
CA PHE A 150 -15.35 10.06 6.54
C PHE A 150 -15.56 11.05 5.39
N ASP A 151 -16.24 12.16 5.69
CA ASP A 151 -16.47 13.26 4.76
C ASP A 151 -15.24 14.21 4.70
N LEU A 152 -15.36 15.30 3.93
CA LEU A 152 -14.28 16.30 3.82
C LEU A 152 -13.92 16.95 5.16
N VAL A 153 -14.88 17.08 6.08
CA VAL A 153 -14.64 17.66 7.41
C VAL A 153 -13.84 16.68 8.26
N ALA A 154 -14.23 15.41 8.29
CA ALA A 154 -13.50 14.35 8.97
C ALA A 154 -12.10 14.18 8.38
N SER A 155 -11.96 14.13 7.05
CA SER A 155 -10.68 14.07 6.37
C SER A 155 -9.77 15.24 6.77
N ARG A 156 -10.31 16.47 6.80
CA ARG A 156 -9.53 17.65 7.20
C ARG A 156 -9.08 17.56 8.66
N LYS A 157 -9.94 17.09 9.58
CA LYS A 157 -9.58 16.85 10.99
C LYS A 157 -8.44 15.84 11.10
N TYR A 158 -8.49 14.74 10.35
CA TYR A 158 -7.43 13.75 10.29
C TYR A 158 -6.10 14.31 9.78
N THR A 159 -6.14 15.10 8.70
CA THR A 159 -4.94 15.78 8.18
C THR A 159 -4.33 16.72 9.22
N LEU A 160 -5.15 17.52 9.91
CA LEU A 160 -4.69 18.45 10.95
C LEU A 160 -4.12 17.71 12.17
N ALA A 161 -4.76 16.63 12.60
CA ALA A 161 -4.29 15.82 13.72
C ALA A 161 -2.92 15.19 13.41
N ALA A 162 -2.78 14.56 12.24
CA ALA A 162 -1.51 13.98 11.78
C ALA A 162 -0.39 15.03 11.69
N GLN A 163 -0.70 16.23 11.18
CA GLN A 163 0.27 17.32 11.08
C GLN A 163 0.69 17.86 12.45
N THR A 164 -0.26 17.94 13.38
CA THR A 164 -0.03 18.50 14.72
C THR A 164 0.80 17.56 15.59
N SER A 165 0.56 16.25 15.52
CA SER A 165 1.30 15.25 16.30
C SER A 165 2.54 14.70 15.62
N GLY A 166 2.67 14.90 14.30
CA GLY A 166 3.71 14.27 13.47
C GLY A 166 3.46 12.78 13.21
N VAL A 167 2.34 12.21 13.69
CA VAL A 167 1.98 10.80 13.48
C VAL A 167 1.35 10.63 12.11
N SER A 168 1.88 9.74 11.28
CA SER A 168 1.29 9.47 9.96
C SER A 168 0.01 8.65 10.07
N CYS A 169 -1.00 9.02 9.28
CA CYS A 169 -2.22 8.24 9.12
C CYS A 169 -2.20 7.51 7.77
N VAL A 170 -2.43 6.20 7.77
CA VAL A 170 -2.60 5.40 6.55
C VAL A 170 -4.00 4.78 6.58
N MET A 171 -4.88 5.22 5.70
CA MET A 171 -6.25 4.71 5.62
C MET A 171 -6.38 3.71 4.47
N LEU A 172 -6.57 2.43 4.80
CA LEU A 172 -6.94 1.38 3.87
C LEU A 172 -8.47 1.37 3.68
N ARG A 173 -8.87 1.54 2.43
CA ARG A 173 -10.25 1.59 1.95
C ARG A 173 -10.53 0.35 1.10
N THR A 174 -11.16 -0.64 1.70
CA THR A 174 -11.49 -1.90 1.04
C THR A 174 -12.87 -1.83 0.38
N SER A 175 -13.00 -2.29 -0.86
CA SER A 175 -14.28 -2.34 -1.60
C SER A 175 -14.98 -0.98 -1.65
N ALA A 176 -14.19 0.08 -1.82
CA ALA A 176 -14.64 1.47 -1.88
C ALA A 176 -13.98 2.20 -3.05
N LEU A 177 -14.69 3.15 -3.64
CA LEU A 177 -14.14 3.98 -4.71
C LEU A 177 -13.40 5.19 -4.13
N PRO A 178 -12.33 5.67 -4.78
CA PRO A 178 -11.67 6.91 -4.37
C PRO A 178 -12.61 8.11 -4.39
N ALA A 179 -12.76 8.76 -3.23
CA ALA A 179 -13.55 9.98 -3.07
C ALA A 179 -12.66 11.22 -2.87
N ILE A 180 -13.27 12.41 -2.87
CA ILE A 180 -12.55 13.66 -2.58
C ILE A 180 -12.20 13.70 -1.09
N SER A 181 -10.93 13.96 -0.79
CA SER A 181 -10.36 14.02 0.55
C SER A 181 -9.19 15.02 0.59
N THR A 182 -8.73 15.33 1.81
CA THR A 182 -7.53 16.14 2.08
C THR A 182 -6.24 15.31 2.13
N ALA A 183 -6.29 14.03 1.72
CA ALA A 183 -5.12 13.16 1.74
C ALA A 183 -3.94 13.73 0.95
N GLU A 184 -2.76 13.45 1.46
CA GLU A 184 -1.46 13.79 0.88
C GLU A 184 -1.20 12.97 -0.38
N THR A 185 -1.42 11.66 -0.28
CA THR A 185 -1.39 10.74 -1.42
C THR A 185 -2.60 9.82 -1.41
N ARG A 186 -3.06 9.40 -2.59
CA ARG A 186 -4.00 8.28 -2.72
C ARG A 186 -3.46 7.24 -3.69
N TRP A 187 -3.54 5.99 -3.28
CA TRP A 187 -3.05 4.84 -4.02
C TRP A 187 -4.18 3.87 -4.33
N VAL A 188 -4.21 3.31 -5.53
CA VAL A 188 -4.96 2.09 -5.84
C VAL A 188 -3.95 0.96 -5.94
N VAL A 189 -4.22 -0.15 -5.25
CA VAL A 189 -3.29 -1.28 -5.18
C VAL A 189 -3.99 -2.56 -5.60
N GLN A 190 -3.28 -3.35 -6.39
CA GLN A 190 -3.70 -4.69 -6.80
C GLN A 190 -2.50 -5.65 -6.78
N ALA A 191 -2.77 -6.94 -6.62
CA ALA A 191 -1.77 -7.97 -6.78
C ALA A 191 -1.26 -8.00 -8.22
N ALA A 192 0.05 -8.06 -8.38
CA ALA A 192 0.69 -8.37 -9.64
C ALA A 192 1.22 -9.81 -9.61
N ARG A 193 1.45 -10.38 -10.79
CA ARG A 193 1.90 -11.77 -10.91
C ARG A 193 3.37 -11.90 -10.48
N SER A 194 3.63 -12.76 -9.52
CA SER A 194 4.99 -13.19 -9.17
C SER A 194 5.56 -14.12 -10.24
N PRO A 195 6.84 -13.99 -10.62
CA PRO A 195 7.49 -14.94 -11.50
C PRO A 195 7.55 -16.33 -10.83
N PRO A 196 7.67 -17.41 -11.60
CA PRO A 196 7.88 -18.75 -11.05
C PRO A 196 9.12 -18.75 -10.14
N SER A 197 8.94 -19.26 -8.93
CA SER A 197 9.97 -19.36 -7.91
C SER A 197 10.33 -20.81 -7.61
N ALA A 198 11.38 -21.00 -6.80
CA ALA A 198 11.73 -22.33 -6.32
C ALA A 198 10.57 -22.94 -5.50
N PRO A 199 10.40 -24.29 -5.47
CA PRO A 199 9.28 -24.94 -4.80
C PRO A 199 9.11 -24.63 -3.31
N TRP A 200 10.18 -24.18 -2.64
CA TRP A 200 10.17 -23.79 -1.23
C TRP A 200 9.73 -22.33 -1.01
N GLU A 201 9.71 -21.50 -2.06
CA GLU A 201 9.11 -20.16 -2.06
C GLU A 201 7.63 -20.26 -2.46
N ALA A 202 6.85 -20.99 -1.64
CA ALA A 202 5.52 -21.49 -2.00
C ALA A 202 4.51 -20.40 -2.42
N TRP A 203 4.70 -19.15 -1.98
CA TRP A 203 3.82 -18.02 -2.27
C TRP A 203 4.41 -17.02 -3.27
N GLY A 204 5.66 -17.21 -3.70
CA GLY A 204 6.41 -16.30 -4.57
C GLY A 204 6.74 -14.95 -3.91
N ALA A 205 7.39 -14.07 -4.68
CA ALA A 205 7.71 -12.71 -4.23
C ALA A 205 6.45 -11.84 -4.13
N PRO A 206 6.30 -10.96 -3.12
CA PRO A 206 5.16 -10.06 -2.99
C PRO A 206 5.26 -8.91 -4.00
N ILE A 207 4.67 -9.11 -5.19
CA ILE A 207 4.65 -8.11 -6.27
C ILE A 207 3.29 -7.41 -6.33
N LEU A 208 3.34 -6.09 -6.38
CA LEU A 208 2.19 -5.19 -6.29
C LEU A 208 2.18 -4.29 -7.51
N ASP A 209 1.01 -4.13 -8.13
CA ASP A 209 0.76 -3.07 -9.09
C ASP A 209 0.08 -1.91 -8.36
N THR A 210 0.79 -0.78 -8.30
CA THR A 210 0.44 0.37 -7.47
C THR A 210 0.24 1.58 -8.37
N GLN A 211 -0.90 2.25 -8.22
CA GLN A 211 -1.21 3.47 -8.96
C GLN A 211 -1.42 4.62 -7.97
N LEU A 212 -0.56 5.63 -8.03
CA LEU A 212 -0.73 6.89 -7.34
C LEU A 212 -1.75 7.74 -8.11
N ILE A 213 -2.98 7.78 -7.65
CA ILE A 213 -4.09 8.52 -8.31
C ILE A 213 -4.21 9.97 -7.82
N ARG A 214 -3.51 10.32 -6.73
CA ARG A 214 -3.39 11.70 -6.23
C ARG A 214 -2.05 11.87 -5.54
N ASN A 215 -1.39 12.98 -5.84
CA ASN A 215 -0.21 13.48 -5.15
C ASN A 215 -0.39 14.99 -4.92
N ARG A 216 -0.39 15.45 -3.66
CA ARG A 216 -0.59 16.87 -3.36
C ARG A 216 0.53 17.77 -3.92
N HIS A 217 1.75 17.25 -4.01
CA HIS A 217 2.94 18.03 -4.33
C HIS A 217 3.46 17.82 -5.76
N GLY A 218 2.80 17.00 -6.58
CA GLY A 218 3.34 16.73 -7.91
C GLY A 218 2.53 15.76 -8.74
N GLN A 219 3.24 15.00 -9.56
CA GLN A 219 2.67 14.11 -10.55
C GLN A 219 2.15 12.82 -9.92
N THR A 220 1.30 12.14 -10.68
CA THR A 220 0.80 10.79 -10.44
C THR A 220 1.60 9.78 -11.25
N GLY A 221 1.44 8.49 -10.96
CA GLY A 221 2.17 7.43 -11.67
C GLY A 221 1.66 6.04 -11.34
N ARG A 222 2.19 5.03 -12.01
CA ARG A 222 1.88 3.62 -11.79
C ARG A 222 3.14 2.78 -11.92
N TRP A 223 3.35 1.88 -10.97
CA TRP A 223 4.56 1.04 -10.91
C TRP A 223 4.23 -0.36 -10.46
N ILE A 224 5.00 -1.32 -10.98
CA ILE A 224 5.07 -2.67 -10.44
C ILE A 224 6.21 -2.70 -9.42
N MET A 225 5.86 -2.95 -8.16
CA MET A 225 6.78 -2.91 -7.02
C MET A 225 6.90 -4.30 -6.41
N GLU A 226 8.11 -4.74 -6.11
CA GLU A 226 8.36 -5.91 -5.27
C GLU A 226 8.68 -5.45 -3.84
N TRP A 227 8.01 -6.02 -2.83
CA TRP A 227 8.40 -5.80 -1.45
C TRP A 227 9.56 -6.73 -1.06
N LYS A 228 10.68 -6.16 -0.60
CA LYS A 228 11.81 -6.93 -0.06
C LYS A 228 11.65 -7.04 1.45
N CYS A 229 11.14 -8.18 1.93
CA CYS A 229 10.85 -8.41 3.34
C CYS A 229 12.05 -8.15 4.26
N ASP A 230 13.24 -8.65 3.89
CA ASP A 230 14.45 -8.51 4.71
C ASP A 230 14.95 -7.06 4.82
N GLU A 231 14.69 -6.25 3.79
CA GLU A 231 15.13 -4.85 3.72
C GLU A 231 14.05 -3.85 4.14
N CYS A 232 12.81 -4.32 4.26
CA CYS A 232 11.63 -3.51 4.55
C CYS A 232 11.48 -2.30 3.61
N LEU A 233 11.65 -2.52 2.29
CA LEU A 233 11.47 -1.50 1.26
C LEU A 233 10.92 -2.08 -0.03
N PHE A 234 10.34 -1.21 -0.87
CA PHE A 234 9.90 -1.56 -2.22
C PHE A 234 11.06 -1.45 -3.19
N ARG A 235 11.19 -2.38 -4.13
CA ARG A 235 12.14 -2.30 -5.25
C ARG A 235 11.42 -2.43 -6.59
N GLU A 236 12.11 -1.97 -7.63
CA GLU A 236 11.74 -2.29 -9.00
C GLU A 236 11.80 -3.81 -9.20
N THR A 237 10.78 -4.38 -9.85
CA THR A 237 10.88 -5.79 -10.26
C THR A 237 11.96 -5.94 -11.31
N ALA A 238 12.91 -6.85 -11.10
CA ALA A 238 13.82 -7.27 -12.16
C ALA A 238 12.96 -7.80 -13.32
N HIS A 239 12.91 -7.06 -14.43
CA HIS A 239 12.12 -7.43 -15.60
C HIS A 239 12.63 -8.76 -16.15
N SER A 240 12.02 -9.87 -15.75
CA SER A 240 12.07 -11.08 -16.54
C SER A 240 11.16 -10.80 -17.73
N GLN A 241 11.74 -10.35 -18.86
CA GLN A 241 11.00 -10.36 -20.11
C GLN A 241 10.38 -11.75 -20.26
N PRO A 242 9.06 -11.87 -20.44
CA PRO A 242 8.45 -13.16 -20.63
C PRO A 242 8.98 -13.71 -21.95
N VAL A 243 9.93 -14.64 -21.89
CA VAL A 243 10.14 -15.57 -22.99
C VAL A 243 8.80 -16.28 -23.14
N ALA A 244 8.18 -16.14 -24.31
CA ALA A 244 6.90 -16.78 -24.61
C ALA A 244 6.94 -18.23 -24.11
N ALA A 245 5.94 -18.63 -23.32
CA ALA A 245 5.83 -20.01 -22.91
C ALA A 245 5.85 -20.87 -24.19
N ALA A 246 6.66 -21.93 -24.20
CA ALA A 246 6.69 -22.85 -25.32
C ALA A 246 5.24 -23.32 -25.59
N PRO A 247 4.75 -23.23 -26.84
CA PRO A 247 3.37 -23.59 -27.15
C PRO A 247 3.07 -25.01 -26.64
N ALA A 248 2.00 -25.14 -25.86
CA ALA A 248 1.55 -26.42 -25.30
C ALA A 248 0.95 -27.36 -26.37
N ASP A 249 0.72 -26.86 -27.58
CA ASP A 249 0.32 -27.66 -28.74
C ASP A 249 1.54 -28.38 -29.35
N ARG A 250 2.06 -29.36 -28.61
CA ARG A 250 2.79 -30.45 -29.25
C ARG A 250 1.73 -31.43 -29.77
N PRO A 251 1.67 -31.73 -31.08
CA PRO A 251 0.76 -32.75 -31.57
C PRO A 251 1.01 -34.06 -30.83
N HIS A 252 -0.08 -34.71 -30.42
CA HIS A 252 -0.05 -35.96 -29.68
C HIS A 252 0.87 -36.95 -30.40
N GLN A 253 1.94 -37.40 -29.74
CA GLN A 253 2.83 -38.41 -30.32
C GLN A 253 1.98 -39.65 -30.63
N ALA A 254 1.83 -39.94 -31.92
CA ALA A 254 1.19 -41.17 -32.36
C ALA A 254 1.96 -42.35 -31.76
N PRO A 255 1.28 -43.33 -31.13
CA PRO A 255 1.95 -44.50 -30.61
C PRO A 255 2.66 -45.22 -31.76
N ALA A 256 3.97 -45.42 -31.60
CA ALA A 256 4.76 -46.22 -32.53
C ALA A 256 4.18 -47.63 -32.56
N LEU A 257 3.55 -47.96 -33.70
CA LEU A 257 3.02 -49.27 -33.96
C LEU A 257 4.22 -50.20 -34.10
N LEU A 258 4.46 -51.04 -33.08
CA LEU A 258 5.43 -52.12 -33.15
C LEU A 258 5.06 -53.00 -34.36
N GLU A 259 5.88 -52.95 -35.42
CA GLU A 259 5.81 -53.94 -36.48
C GLU A 259 6.17 -55.31 -35.88
N LEU A 260 5.14 -56.09 -35.55
CA LEU A 260 5.24 -57.52 -35.39
C LEU A 260 5.52 -58.15 -36.76
N ARG A 261 6.79 -58.19 -37.15
CA ARG A 261 7.28 -59.04 -38.25
C ARG A 261 7.10 -60.50 -37.84
N GLY A 262 5.93 -61.05 -38.14
CA GLY A 262 5.65 -62.48 -38.07
C GLY A 262 6.48 -63.23 -39.11
N THR A 263 7.51 -63.92 -38.64
CA THR A 263 8.26 -64.95 -39.35
C THR A 263 7.33 -66.14 -39.64
N ARG A 264 6.82 -66.25 -40.87
CA ARG A 264 6.15 -67.48 -41.32
C ARG A 264 7.17 -68.59 -41.58
N ARG A 265 7.28 -69.46 -40.58
CA ARG A 265 7.42 -70.92 -40.62
C ARG A 265 7.52 -71.54 -42.02
N GLY A 266 8.70 -72.03 -42.37
CA GLY A 266 8.87 -73.14 -43.31
C GLY A 266 9.16 -74.41 -42.52
N GLN A 267 8.28 -75.42 -42.59
CA GLN A 267 8.62 -76.80 -42.27
C GLN A 267 7.58 -77.80 -42.86
N ARG A 268 8.13 -78.58 -43.81
CA ARG A 268 7.80 -79.89 -44.42
C ARG A 268 6.74 -80.81 -43.77
N SER A 269 5.98 -81.48 -44.64
CA SER A 269 5.83 -82.96 -44.84
C SER A 269 4.58 -83.18 -45.73
N ALA A 270 4.50 -84.08 -46.72
CA ALA A 270 5.16 -85.36 -46.97
C ALA A 270 5.48 -85.53 -48.48
#